data_AF-A0A5D2A6E7-F1
#
_entry.id   AF-A0A5D2A6E7-F1
#
_cell.length_a   1.000
_cell.length_b   1.000
_cell.length_c   1.000
_cell.angle_alpha   90.00
_cell.angle_beta   90.00
_cell.angle_gamma   90.00
#
_symmetry.space_group_name_H-M   'P 1'
#
loop_
_entity.id
_entity.type
_entity.pdbx_description
1 polymer ?
#
loop_
_entity_poly.entity_id
_entity_poly.type
_entity_poly.pdbx_seq_one_letter_code
_entity_poly.pdbx_strand_id
1 'polypeptide(L)'
;MSAKSKLSTLILILSLVFLYAGCLAFAKQDPELKQCTHQCRVQQQYDEKQKEECVRTCEEYHREKKDRESLKEVGQDPDVEFHPGGELSECQSRCVGLAGEVRQLCLFRCQQKWRRDHASRWEEEGKKQSKEDAEDEGEEEKHNPYVFEDKHFSTAIKTGKGRVDLLTKFTHDSDILRGIENYRLALLVASPKSFVVPNHFDANAIFVVTQGRGTLTLIHEDKRESFNIETGDIIHVRAGTPLYLINRDDNEKLFIVKLLQPINQPDHYEVFYGAGGAKPESFYETFSTEILEAALKTSRDKLERFFDKQGKGPFLEASREQIEAMSSHEEGSKGGGLWPFGSESKSKSAFNLFRKREPSHCNRYGQLFEVEEDEFKRLKDFDLRVSYANITKGCMSAPFYNSRAIKIAIVVKGEGYFEMVSPPVSPKSSQEDSGGRKSGSRYQKISSRLRSDTVFVVPAGHPFVTVASRNNNLEILCFEVNIENNVRYLLAGEGNYVQQFEKEAKELAFKSKEEEVDRIFGNQDEEFFFPGPRQQRGRDYE
;
A
#
# COMPACT_ATOMS: atom_id res chain seq x y z
N MET A 1 -8.97 52.80 25.09
CA MET A 1 -7.76 53.55 25.50
C MET A 1 -7.24 52.93 26.78
N SER A 2 -5.95 52.71 27.06
CA SER A 2 -4.72 52.91 26.28
C SER A 2 -3.66 51.95 26.86
N ALA A 3 -3.14 50.94 26.17
CA ALA A 3 -2.28 51.01 24.98
C ALA A 3 -0.88 51.63 25.18
N LYS A 4 -0.40 51.88 26.42
CA LYS A 4 0.93 52.50 26.64
C LYS A 4 1.95 51.80 27.55
N SER A 5 1.61 50.71 28.26
CA SER A 5 2.58 50.04 29.17
C SER A 5 3.37 48.89 28.52
N LYS A 6 2.72 47.96 27.78
CA LYS A 6 3.40 46.77 27.23
C LYS A 6 4.34 47.01 26.04
N LEU A 7 4.51 48.27 25.62
CA LEU A 7 5.64 48.71 24.80
C LEU A 7 6.99 48.42 25.51
N SER A 8 6.99 48.38 26.85
CA SER A 8 8.15 48.03 27.68
C SER A 8 8.55 46.54 27.60
N THR A 9 7.57 45.63 27.46
CA THR A 9 7.84 44.18 27.37
C THR A 9 8.35 43.71 26.00
N LEU A 10 8.33 44.57 24.98
CA LEU A 10 8.94 44.29 23.67
C LEU A 10 10.48 44.15 23.76
N ILE A 11 11.09 44.63 24.85
CA ILE A 11 12.54 44.88 24.94
C ILE A 11 13.30 43.75 25.65
N LEU A 12 12.63 42.92 26.46
CA LEU A 12 13.31 42.10 27.49
C LEU A 12 13.58 40.63 27.10
N ILE A 13 12.85 40.06 26.12
CA ILE A 13 13.02 38.64 25.71
C ILE A 13 13.40 38.49 24.23
N LEU A 14 13.41 39.60 23.48
CA LEU A 14 14.19 39.77 22.24
C LEU A 14 15.73 39.59 22.44
N SER A 15 16.17 39.31 23.66
CA SER A 15 17.56 39.01 24.06
C SER A 15 17.73 37.65 24.74
N LEU A 16 16.64 36.99 25.19
CA LEU A 16 16.64 35.56 25.53
C LEU A 16 16.69 34.66 24.26
N VAL A 17 16.76 35.31 23.09
CA VAL A 17 17.40 34.88 21.84
C VAL A 17 18.67 34.02 22.03
N PHE A 18 19.42 34.15 23.13
CA PHE A 18 20.79 33.65 23.22
C PHE A 18 21.02 32.27 23.90
N LEU A 19 20.02 31.57 24.46
CA LEU A 19 20.31 30.50 25.44
C LEU A 19 19.98 29.03 25.10
N TYR A 20 19.15 28.71 24.11
CA TYR A 20 18.84 27.30 23.77
C TYR A 20 19.13 26.88 22.32
N ALA A 21 20.01 27.64 21.65
CA ALA A 21 20.77 27.16 20.50
C ALA A 21 21.93 26.23 20.96
N GLY A 22 21.63 25.18 21.75
CA GLY A 22 22.67 24.34 22.34
C GLY A 22 22.22 23.05 23.04
N CYS A 23 22.51 21.91 22.38
CA CYS A 23 22.90 20.61 22.95
C CYS A 23 21.80 19.64 23.49
N LEU A 24 21.95 18.30 23.51
CA LEU A 24 22.56 17.26 22.62
C LEU A 24 22.64 15.86 23.32
N ALA A 25 22.02 14.81 22.74
CA ALA A 25 22.42 13.37 22.57
C ALA A 25 23.00 12.38 23.67
N PHE A 26 22.59 11.09 23.54
CA PHE A 26 23.20 9.77 23.93
C PHE A 26 23.33 9.24 25.40
N ALA A 27 22.89 7.99 25.67
CA ALA A 27 23.12 7.22 26.94
C ALA A 27 23.45 5.69 26.77
N LYS A 28 23.65 4.91 27.86
CA LYS A 28 24.41 3.61 27.92
C LYS A 28 23.95 2.51 28.93
N GLN A 29 24.61 1.32 28.92
CA GLN A 29 24.70 0.45 30.11
C GLN A 29 25.90 0.84 31.00
N ASP A 30 25.61 1.03 32.29
CA ASP A 30 26.40 1.84 33.22
C ASP A 30 27.71 1.17 33.71
N PRO A 31 28.89 1.80 33.49
CA PRO A 31 30.17 1.33 34.05
C PRO A 31 30.25 1.36 35.58
N GLU A 32 29.55 2.28 36.25
CA GLU A 32 29.66 2.49 37.70
C GLU A 32 29.13 1.28 38.49
N LEU A 33 28.00 0.70 38.06
CA LEU A 33 27.41 -0.50 38.69
C LEU A 33 28.37 -1.70 38.65
N LYS A 34 29.13 -1.88 37.55
CA LYS A 34 30.17 -2.93 37.46
C LYS A 34 31.32 -2.68 38.43
N GLN A 35 31.68 -1.43 38.68
CA GLN A 35 32.73 -1.07 39.63
C GLN A 35 32.27 -1.29 41.09
N CYS A 36 31.04 -0.90 41.43
CA CYS A 36 30.43 -1.12 42.75
C CYS A 36 30.36 -2.62 43.11
N THR A 37 29.80 -3.44 42.22
CA THR A 37 29.66 -4.89 42.45
C THR A 37 31.00 -5.63 42.52
N HIS A 38 32.02 -5.18 41.78
CA HIS A 38 33.38 -5.73 41.91
C HIS A 38 34.01 -5.38 43.26
N GLN A 39 33.86 -4.15 43.74
CA GLN A 39 34.39 -3.73 45.05
C GLN A 39 33.78 -4.52 46.22
N CYS A 40 32.45 -4.71 46.25
CA CYS A 40 31.79 -5.55 47.26
C CYS A 40 32.33 -6.99 47.32
N ARG A 41 32.73 -7.58 46.18
CA ARG A 41 33.18 -8.98 46.09
C ARG A 41 34.65 -9.19 46.47
N VAL A 42 35.50 -8.18 46.31
CA VAL A 42 36.94 -8.25 46.58
C VAL A 42 37.30 -7.80 48.02
N GLN A 43 36.36 -7.23 48.75
CA GLN A 43 36.51 -6.77 50.13
C GLN A 43 36.84 -7.95 51.09
N GLN A 44 38.09 -8.06 51.55
CA GLN A 44 38.54 -9.18 52.41
C GLN A 44 37.98 -9.16 53.84
N GLN A 45 37.37 -8.04 54.27
CA GLN A 45 36.84 -7.86 55.63
C GLN A 45 35.36 -8.25 55.78
N TYR A 46 34.68 -8.66 54.69
CA TYR A 46 33.28 -9.07 54.73
C TYR A 46 33.14 -10.60 54.69
N ASP A 47 32.18 -11.14 55.44
CA ASP A 47 31.73 -12.52 55.25
C ASP A 47 30.85 -12.64 53.99
N GLU A 48 30.55 -13.87 53.54
CA GLU A 48 29.81 -14.08 52.29
C GLU A 48 28.39 -13.50 52.32
N LYS A 49 27.71 -13.46 53.48
CA LYS A 49 26.38 -12.82 53.58
C LYS A 49 26.49 -11.30 53.48
N GLN A 50 27.51 -10.71 54.09
CA GLN A 50 27.78 -9.28 54.00
C GLN A 50 28.16 -8.86 52.56
N LYS A 51 28.88 -9.71 51.82
CA LYS A 51 29.17 -9.48 50.39
C LYS A 51 27.91 -9.52 49.53
N GLU A 52 27.01 -10.50 49.74
CA GLU A 52 25.72 -10.57 49.05
C GLU A 52 24.84 -9.35 49.33
N GLU A 53 24.76 -8.92 50.59
CA GLU A 53 23.97 -7.74 50.98
C GLU A 53 24.56 -6.43 50.43
N CYS A 54 25.90 -6.31 50.37
CA CYS A 54 26.60 -5.19 49.72
C CYS A 54 26.27 -5.14 48.21
N VAL A 55 26.36 -6.27 47.51
CA VAL A 55 26.04 -6.38 46.07
C VAL A 55 24.58 -6.00 45.80
N ARG A 56 23.63 -6.51 46.59
CA ARG A 56 22.20 -6.15 46.46
C ARG A 56 21.98 -4.65 46.64
N THR A 57 22.66 -4.03 47.61
CA THR A 57 22.55 -2.58 47.86
C THR A 57 23.12 -1.75 46.69
N CYS A 58 24.22 -2.17 46.06
CA CYS A 58 24.70 -1.55 44.81
C CYS A 58 23.66 -1.62 43.68
N GLU A 59 23.01 -2.78 43.51
CA GLU A 59 22.04 -3.02 42.44
C GLU A 59 20.74 -2.23 42.63
N GLU A 60 20.24 -2.11 43.86
CA GLU A 60 19.06 -1.26 44.17
C GLU A 60 19.38 0.23 44.00
N TYR A 61 20.54 0.71 44.49
CA TYR A 61 20.94 2.10 44.34
C TYR A 61 21.08 2.54 42.87
N HIS A 62 21.72 1.73 42.01
CA HIS A 62 21.80 2.04 40.58
C HIS A 62 20.47 1.86 39.85
N ARG A 63 19.54 1.03 40.35
CA ARG A 63 18.18 0.93 39.80
C ARG A 63 17.39 2.20 40.10
N GLU A 64 17.35 2.66 41.35
CA GLU A 64 16.70 3.93 41.71
C GLU A 64 17.34 5.15 41.02
N LYS A 65 18.67 5.15 40.84
CA LYS A 65 19.38 6.17 40.04
C LYS A 65 18.90 6.14 38.58
N LYS A 66 18.86 4.96 37.94
CA LYS A 66 18.33 4.80 36.58
C LYS A 66 16.84 5.07 36.45
N ASP A 67 16.03 4.89 37.49
CA ASP A 67 14.62 5.22 37.47
C ASP A 67 14.42 6.75 37.61
N ARG A 68 15.25 7.42 38.41
CA ARG A 68 15.34 8.91 38.43
C ARG A 68 15.92 9.52 37.16
N GLU A 69 16.79 8.80 36.45
CA GLU A 69 17.40 9.24 35.20
C GLU A 69 16.51 8.91 33.99
N SER A 70 15.81 7.77 33.95
CA SER A 70 14.83 7.47 32.89
C SER A 70 13.58 8.35 32.97
N LEU A 71 13.17 8.80 34.17
CA LEU A 71 12.20 9.89 34.35
C LEU A 71 12.72 11.27 33.91
N LYS A 72 13.97 11.38 33.41
CA LYS A 72 14.58 12.62 32.89
C LYS A 72 15.19 12.49 31.48
N GLU A 73 15.51 11.28 31.04
CA GLU A 73 15.94 10.94 29.68
C GLU A 73 14.78 10.42 28.81
N VAL A 74 13.53 10.62 29.26
CA VAL A 74 12.46 11.07 28.36
C VAL A 74 12.78 12.52 27.94
N GLY A 75 13.81 12.64 27.10
CA GLY A 75 14.12 13.80 26.27
C GLY A 75 14.22 13.26 24.85
N GLN A 76 13.20 13.49 24.02
CA GLN A 76 13.24 14.57 23.03
C GLN A 76 14.44 14.40 22.09
N ASP A 77 14.29 13.87 20.89
CA ASP A 77 13.19 14.11 19.95
C ASP A 77 11.94 13.21 20.10
N PRO A 78 10.72 13.77 20.26
CA PRO A 78 9.47 13.03 20.19
C PRO A 78 8.78 13.23 18.84
N ASP A 79 8.40 12.13 18.17
CA ASP A 79 7.41 12.16 17.09
C ASP A 79 6.22 13.04 17.52
N VAL A 80 5.98 14.12 16.74
CA VAL A 80 4.97 15.17 16.93
C VAL A 80 3.94 14.82 18.00
N GLU A 81 4.17 15.32 19.23
CA GLU A 81 3.25 15.05 20.34
C GLU A 81 1.84 15.46 19.93
N PHE A 82 0.96 14.46 19.82
CA PHE A 82 -0.47 14.68 19.60
C PHE A 82 -1.05 15.31 20.86
N HIS A 83 -0.87 16.62 21.01
CA HIS A 83 -1.60 17.41 21.97
C HIS A 83 -3.07 17.40 21.54
N PRO A 84 -3.98 16.77 22.30
CA PRO A 84 -5.39 16.96 22.06
C PRO A 84 -5.66 18.45 22.31
N GLY A 85 -6.17 19.16 21.31
CA GLY A 85 -6.69 20.51 21.55
C GLY A 85 -7.66 20.46 22.73
N GLY A 86 -7.74 21.52 23.55
CA GLY A 86 -8.41 21.47 24.86
C GLY A 86 -9.79 20.78 24.85
N GLU A 87 -10.54 20.99 23.77
CA GLU A 87 -11.83 20.35 23.47
C GLU A 87 -11.82 18.80 23.47
N LEU A 88 -10.77 18.16 22.91
CA LEU A 88 -10.64 16.70 22.90
C LEU A 88 -10.26 16.16 24.28
N SER A 89 -9.34 16.81 24.97
CA SER A 89 -8.95 16.44 26.34
C SER A 89 -10.14 16.59 27.30
N GLU A 90 -10.89 17.70 27.19
CA GLU A 90 -12.13 17.92 27.93
C GLU A 90 -13.19 16.84 27.62
N CYS A 91 -13.40 16.50 26.34
CA CYS A 91 -14.31 15.42 25.95
C CYS A 91 -13.89 14.07 26.56
N GLN A 92 -12.61 13.70 26.46
CA GLN A 92 -12.08 12.44 26.98
C GLN A 92 -12.13 12.37 28.51
N SER A 93 -11.95 13.49 29.22
CA SER A 93 -12.07 13.56 30.68
C SER A 93 -13.44 13.08 31.18
N ARG A 94 -14.50 13.36 30.42
CA ARG A 94 -15.88 12.96 30.72
C ARG A 94 -16.12 11.46 30.54
N CYS A 95 -15.25 10.75 29.84
CA CYS A 95 -15.29 9.30 29.67
C CYS A 95 -14.61 8.51 30.82
N VAL A 96 -13.88 9.18 31.72
CA VAL A 96 -13.03 8.51 32.74
C VAL A 96 -13.84 7.67 33.74
N GLY A 97 -15.06 8.10 34.07
CA GLY A 97 -15.96 7.38 34.99
C GLY A 97 -16.68 6.15 34.41
N LEU A 98 -16.43 5.80 33.15
CA LEU A 98 -17.02 4.63 32.48
C LEU A 98 -16.11 3.40 32.59
N ALA A 99 -16.68 2.19 32.55
CA ALA A 99 -15.96 0.93 32.60
C ALA A 99 -16.10 0.13 31.29
N GLY A 100 -15.11 -0.71 30.99
CA GLY A 100 -15.12 -1.65 29.87
C GLY A 100 -15.30 -0.99 28.49
N GLU A 101 -16.01 -1.70 27.61
CA GLU A 101 -16.27 -1.29 26.21
C GLU A 101 -16.96 0.08 26.10
N VAL A 102 -17.80 0.43 27.07
CA VAL A 102 -18.53 1.71 27.09
C VAL A 102 -17.57 2.90 27.20
N ARG A 103 -16.47 2.75 27.96
CA ARG A 103 -15.41 3.77 28.03
C ARG A 103 -14.65 3.88 26.71
N GLN A 104 -14.33 2.75 26.08
CA GLN A 104 -13.62 2.74 24.80
C GLN A 104 -14.47 3.38 23.69
N LEU A 105 -15.77 3.07 23.62
CA LEU A 105 -16.70 3.69 22.68
C LEU A 105 -16.86 5.20 22.93
N CYS A 106 -16.82 5.65 24.19
CA CYS A 106 -16.84 7.07 24.54
C CYS A 106 -15.57 7.80 24.05
N LEU A 107 -14.38 7.28 24.39
CA LEU A 107 -13.09 7.85 23.97
C LEU A 107 -12.95 7.88 22.44
N PHE A 108 -13.37 6.81 21.76
CA PHE A 108 -13.41 6.72 20.31
C PHE A 108 -14.30 7.80 19.69
N ARG A 109 -15.52 8.03 20.23
CA ARG A 109 -16.43 9.07 19.75
C ARG A 109 -15.87 10.49 19.95
N CYS A 110 -15.21 10.77 21.08
CA CYS A 110 -14.50 12.04 21.27
C CYS A 110 -13.43 12.26 20.20
N GLN A 111 -12.59 11.25 19.94
CA GLN A 111 -11.48 11.35 18.99
C GLN A 111 -11.95 11.44 17.52
N GLN A 112 -13.05 10.77 17.18
CA GLN A 112 -13.70 10.87 15.85
C GLN A 112 -14.29 12.26 15.61
N LYS A 113 -14.96 12.84 16.62
CA LYS A 113 -15.52 14.19 16.51
C LYS A 113 -14.41 15.23 16.29
N TRP A 114 -13.37 15.21 17.11
CA TRP A 114 -12.25 16.16 16.99
C TRP A 114 -11.51 16.05 15.65
N ARG A 115 -11.29 14.82 15.14
CA ARG A 115 -10.73 14.63 13.78
C ARG A 115 -11.61 15.25 12.69
N ARG A 116 -12.93 15.13 12.81
CA ARG A 116 -13.88 15.74 11.86
C ARG A 116 -13.83 17.28 11.90
N ASP A 117 -13.72 17.84 13.10
CA ASP A 117 -13.76 19.28 13.34
C ASP A 117 -12.42 19.98 13.03
N HIS A 118 -11.32 19.25 12.77
CA HIS A 118 -9.99 19.78 12.45
C HIS A 118 -9.39 19.32 11.11
N ALA A 119 -10.09 18.47 10.35
CA ALA A 119 -9.57 17.85 9.11
C ALA A 119 -8.99 18.84 8.08
N SER A 120 -9.58 20.02 7.93
CA SER A 120 -9.16 21.04 6.95
C SER A 120 -7.81 21.71 7.28
N ARG A 121 -7.32 21.63 8.52
CA ARG A 121 -6.02 22.20 8.90
C ARG A 121 -4.85 21.29 8.50
N TRP A 122 -5.07 19.99 8.57
CA TRP A 122 -4.08 18.97 8.20
C TRP A 122 -3.81 18.95 6.69
N GLU A 123 -4.80 19.34 5.86
CA GLU A 123 -4.63 19.51 4.40
C GLU A 123 -3.79 20.75 4.01
N GLU A 124 -3.62 21.74 4.89
CA GLU A 124 -2.75 22.89 4.66
C GLU A 124 -1.33 22.68 5.22
N GLU A 125 -1.21 22.03 6.37
CA GLU A 125 0.10 21.73 6.99
C GLU A 125 0.87 20.68 6.16
N GLY A 126 0.20 19.64 5.63
CA GLY A 126 0.82 18.67 4.71
C GLY A 126 1.31 19.27 3.37
N LYS A 127 0.75 20.41 2.93
CA LYS A 127 1.19 21.14 1.72
C LYS A 127 2.39 22.07 1.97
N LYS A 128 2.76 22.31 3.23
CA LYS A 128 3.98 23.02 3.59
C LYS A 128 5.14 22.06 3.78
N GLN A 129 4.90 20.92 4.43
CA GLN A 129 5.87 19.83 4.53
C GLN A 129 6.38 19.42 3.13
N SER A 130 5.47 19.17 2.17
CA SER A 130 5.82 18.82 0.78
C SER A 130 6.47 19.96 -0.05
N LYS A 131 6.76 21.12 0.56
CA LYS A 131 7.54 22.20 -0.05
C LYS A 131 8.92 22.33 0.59
N GLU A 132 9.03 22.09 1.89
CA GLU A 132 10.31 22.08 2.60
C GLU A 132 11.09 20.81 2.22
N ASP A 133 10.42 19.66 2.07
CA ASP A 133 11.02 18.41 1.53
C ASP A 133 11.52 18.58 0.07
N ALA A 134 10.95 19.51 -0.69
CA ALA A 134 11.29 19.75 -2.10
C ALA A 134 12.45 20.77 -2.31
N GLU A 135 12.96 21.39 -1.24
CA GLU A 135 14.05 22.37 -1.30
C GLU A 135 15.42 21.80 -0.88
N ASP A 136 15.48 20.55 -0.39
CA ASP A 136 16.73 19.85 -0.02
C ASP A 136 17.10 18.68 -0.97
N GLU A 137 16.31 18.41 -2.03
CA GLU A 137 16.62 17.43 -3.09
C GLU A 137 17.68 17.97 -4.06
N GLY A 138 18.90 18.12 -3.55
CA GLY A 138 20.11 18.60 -4.25
C GLY A 138 20.86 17.56 -5.09
N GLU A 139 20.23 16.45 -5.50
CA GLU A 139 20.75 15.54 -6.51
C GLU A 139 19.65 15.27 -7.55
N GLU A 140 20.01 15.24 -8.85
CA GLU A 140 19.04 14.99 -9.93
C GLU A 140 18.30 13.66 -9.71
N GLU A 141 16.98 13.72 -9.39
CA GLU A 141 16.10 12.55 -9.43
C GLU A 141 16.15 11.95 -10.83
N LYS A 142 17.02 10.96 -11.01
CA LYS A 142 17.26 10.32 -12.30
C LYS A 142 16.05 9.48 -12.64
N HIS A 143 15.10 10.10 -13.36
CA HIS A 143 13.78 9.57 -13.70
C HIS A 143 13.83 8.05 -13.92
N ASN A 144 13.14 7.33 -13.04
CA ASN A 144 13.17 5.87 -13.00
C ASN A 144 11.96 5.33 -13.79
N PRO A 145 12.14 4.86 -15.04
CA PRO A 145 11.02 4.52 -15.93
C PRO A 145 10.27 3.24 -15.52
N TYR A 146 10.64 2.65 -14.39
CA TYR A 146 10.02 1.46 -13.80
C TYR A 146 9.14 1.79 -12.60
N VAL A 147 9.08 3.05 -12.16
CA VAL A 147 8.41 3.46 -10.92
C VAL A 147 7.51 4.64 -11.17
N PHE A 148 6.30 4.53 -10.64
CA PHE A 148 5.28 5.54 -10.70
C PHE A 148 4.77 5.81 -9.29
N GLU A 149 4.38 7.06 -9.06
CA GLU A 149 4.14 7.66 -7.74
C GLU A 149 2.96 8.62 -7.88
N ASP A 150 2.55 9.30 -6.81
CA ASP A 150 1.45 10.28 -6.80
C ASP A 150 1.50 11.26 -7.99
N LYS A 151 2.70 11.75 -8.36
CA LYS A 151 2.92 12.67 -9.51
C LYS A 151 2.53 12.08 -10.88
N HIS A 152 2.47 10.76 -10.99
CA HIS A 152 2.15 10.00 -12.19
C HIS A 152 0.67 9.55 -12.24
N PHE A 153 -0.13 9.84 -11.21
CA PHE A 153 -1.58 9.61 -11.20
C PHE A 153 -2.35 10.86 -11.59
N SER A 154 -3.41 10.66 -12.37
CA SER A 154 -4.36 11.71 -12.75
C SER A 154 -5.75 11.37 -12.21
N THR A 155 -6.35 12.28 -11.42
CA THR A 155 -7.72 12.05 -10.92
C THR A 155 -8.75 12.28 -12.04
N ALA A 156 -9.07 11.21 -12.79
CA ALA A 156 -10.07 11.22 -13.85
C ALA A 156 -11.46 11.63 -13.34
N ILE A 157 -11.79 11.28 -12.08
CA ILE A 157 -13.09 11.57 -11.46
C ILE A 157 -12.87 11.99 -10.01
N LYS A 158 -13.46 13.11 -9.56
CA LYS A 158 -13.45 13.53 -8.15
C LYS A 158 -14.81 14.08 -7.71
N THR A 159 -15.36 13.52 -6.63
CA THR A 159 -16.55 14.05 -5.94
C THR A 159 -16.35 13.97 -4.42
N GLY A 160 -17.27 14.51 -3.62
CA GLY A 160 -17.27 14.31 -2.16
C GLY A 160 -17.59 12.88 -1.71
N LYS A 161 -18.06 12.01 -2.62
CA LYS A 161 -18.44 10.61 -2.34
C LYS A 161 -17.52 9.57 -2.97
N GLY A 162 -16.55 9.98 -3.78
CA GLY A 162 -15.50 9.09 -4.27
C GLY A 162 -14.59 9.73 -5.31
N ARG A 163 -13.54 9.02 -5.68
CA ARG A 163 -12.63 9.40 -6.76
C ARG A 163 -12.20 8.17 -7.58
N VAL A 164 -11.77 8.43 -8.82
CA VAL A 164 -11.02 7.48 -9.63
C VAL A 164 -9.73 8.16 -10.05
N ASP A 165 -8.60 7.59 -9.63
CA ASP A 165 -7.26 8.01 -10.03
C ASP A 165 -6.73 7.02 -11.07
N LEU A 166 -6.25 7.53 -12.19
CA LEU A 166 -5.78 6.76 -13.34
C LEU A 166 -4.28 7.00 -13.50
N LEU A 167 -3.51 5.92 -13.47
CA LEU A 167 -2.07 5.96 -13.74
C LEU A 167 -1.82 6.46 -15.16
N THR A 168 -0.76 7.25 -15.37
CA THR A 168 -0.26 7.56 -16.70
C THR A 168 0.05 6.28 -17.49
N LYS A 169 0.22 6.41 -18.81
CA LYS A 169 0.55 5.27 -19.68
C LYS A 169 1.92 4.71 -19.27
N PHE A 170 2.10 3.39 -19.24
CA PHE A 170 3.42 2.80 -18.94
C PHE A 170 4.50 3.23 -19.93
N THR A 171 4.12 3.65 -21.13
CA THR A 171 4.97 4.19 -22.20
C THR A 171 5.09 5.72 -22.20
N HIS A 172 4.59 6.43 -21.17
CA HIS A 172 4.54 7.90 -21.17
C HIS A 172 5.92 8.55 -21.30
N ASP A 173 6.86 8.12 -20.46
CA ASP A 173 8.20 8.69 -20.35
C ASP A 173 9.28 7.81 -21.01
N SER A 174 8.97 6.55 -21.34
CA SER A 174 9.91 5.60 -21.94
C SER A 174 9.24 4.41 -22.64
N ASP A 175 9.75 4.03 -23.82
CA ASP A 175 9.35 2.81 -24.53
C ASP A 175 9.75 1.49 -23.82
N ILE A 176 10.50 1.55 -22.71
CA ILE A 176 11.03 0.34 -22.05
C ILE A 176 9.93 -0.59 -21.50
N LEU A 177 8.75 -0.03 -21.18
CA LEU A 177 7.58 -0.78 -20.74
C LEU A 177 6.56 -1.07 -21.85
N ARG A 178 6.95 -0.92 -23.12
CA ARG A 178 6.05 -1.21 -24.26
C ARG A 178 5.47 -2.63 -24.27
N GLY A 179 6.15 -3.60 -23.62
CA GLY A 179 5.60 -4.95 -23.40
C GLY A 179 4.29 -5.00 -22.59
N ILE A 180 3.91 -3.90 -21.93
CA ILE A 180 2.64 -3.72 -21.22
C ILE A 180 1.87 -2.47 -21.69
N GLU A 181 2.11 -1.99 -22.91
CA GLU A 181 1.43 -0.85 -23.54
C GLU A 181 -0.12 -1.00 -23.49
N ASN A 182 -0.64 -2.21 -23.71
CA ASN A 182 -2.08 -2.48 -23.64
C ASN A 182 -2.62 -2.77 -22.22
N TYR A 183 -1.98 -2.23 -21.17
CA TYR A 183 -2.50 -2.27 -19.81
C TYR A 183 -2.58 -0.87 -19.21
N ARG A 184 -3.63 -0.63 -18.41
CA ARG A 184 -3.80 0.58 -17.59
C ARG A 184 -4.11 0.18 -16.16
N LEU A 185 -3.65 0.99 -15.20
CA LEU A 185 -3.92 0.79 -13.78
C LEU A 185 -4.73 1.98 -13.23
N ALA A 186 -5.78 1.69 -12.48
CA ALA A 186 -6.62 2.72 -11.85
C ALA A 186 -7.01 2.36 -10.41
N LEU A 187 -7.17 3.37 -9.57
CA LEU A 187 -7.61 3.29 -8.19
C LEU A 187 -9.02 3.87 -8.08
N LEU A 188 -9.99 3.07 -7.66
CA LEU A 188 -11.32 3.56 -7.28
C LEU A 188 -11.42 3.63 -5.77
N VAL A 189 -11.77 4.80 -5.26
CA VAL A 189 -12.02 5.03 -3.83
C VAL A 189 -13.45 5.52 -3.64
N ALA A 190 -14.27 4.74 -2.94
CA ALA A 190 -15.68 5.06 -2.67
C ALA A 190 -15.89 5.33 -1.17
N SER A 191 -16.42 6.51 -0.83
CA SER A 191 -16.72 6.91 0.55
C SER A 191 -17.79 6.02 1.20
N PRO A 192 -17.88 5.97 2.54
CA PRO A 192 -18.97 5.26 3.23
C PRO A 192 -20.35 5.70 2.72
N LYS A 193 -21.29 4.75 2.60
CA LYS A 193 -22.64 4.97 2.05
C LYS A 193 -22.63 5.73 0.72
N SER A 194 -21.88 5.23 -0.25
CA SER A 194 -21.81 5.80 -1.60
C SER A 194 -22.18 4.78 -2.67
N PHE A 195 -22.77 5.27 -3.75
CA PHE A 195 -23.20 4.51 -4.92
C PHE A 195 -22.47 5.01 -6.17
N VAL A 196 -21.78 4.12 -6.88
CA VAL A 196 -21.17 4.39 -8.18
C VAL A 196 -22.20 4.11 -9.25
N VAL A 197 -22.50 5.12 -10.07
CA VAL A 197 -23.59 5.06 -11.06
C VAL A 197 -23.34 4.00 -12.15
N PRO A 198 -24.40 3.39 -12.72
CA PRO A 198 -24.29 2.42 -13.82
C PRO A 198 -23.45 2.90 -15.01
N ASN A 199 -22.38 2.17 -15.29
CA ASN A 199 -21.45 2.41 -16.39
C ASN A 199 -20.92 1.10 -16.99
N HIS A 200 -20.37 1.17 -18.20
CA HIS A 200 -19.54 0.13 -18.81
C HIS A 200 -18.30 0.76 -19.43
N PHE A 201 -17.31 -0.04 -19.82
CA PHE A 201 -16.07 0.43 -20.46
C PHE A 201 -15.58 -0.59 -21.49
N ASP A 202 -14.84 -0.12 -22.50
CA ASP A 202 -14.28 -0.93 -23.60
C ASP A 202 -12.89 -1.51 -23.26
N ALA A 203 -12.77 -2.05 -22.06
CA ALA A 203 -11.63 -2.81 -21.58
C ALA A 203 -12.09 -4.02 -20.78
N ASN A 204 -11.38 -5.14 -20.86
CA ASN A 204 -11.50 -6.17 -19.83
C ASN A 204 -10.80 -5.65 -18.56
N ALA A 205 -11.26 -6.02 -17.38
CA ALA A 205 -10.64 -5.56 -16.14
C ALA A 205 -10.64 -6.61 -15.04
N ILE A 206 -9.54 -6.64 -14.29
CA ILE A 206 -9.43 -7.33 -13.02
C ILE A 206 -9.53 -6.28 -11.91
N PHE A 207 -10.59 -6.36 -11.12
CA PHE A 207 -10.77 -5.54 -9.92
C PHE A 207 -10.27 -6.33 -8.71
N VAL A 208 -9.49 -5.71 -7.85
CA VAL A 208 -9.04 -6.28 -6.58
C VAL A 208 -9.40 -5.34 -5.44
N VAL A 209 -10.20 -5.82 -4.49
CA VAL A 209 -10.57 -5.05 -3.31
C VAL A 209 -9.41 -5.07 -2.31
N THR A 210 -8.78 -3.91 -2.10
CA THR A 210 -7.63 -3.78 -1.20
C THR A 210 -8.01 -3.32 0.20
N GLN A 211 -9.13 -2.62 0.35
CA GLN A 211 -9.68 -2.26 1.65
C GLN A 211 -11.21 -2.08 1.58
N GLY A 212 -11.89 -2.44 2.67
CA GLY A 212 -13.32 -2.19 2.87
C GLY A 212 -14.22 -3.26 2.24
N ARG A 213 -15.50 -2.93 2.10
CA ARG A 213 -16.53 -3.84 1.59
C ARG A 213 -17.64 -3.11 0.84
N GLY A 214 -18.30 -3.83 -0.06
CA GLY A 214 -19.36 -3.30 -0.90
C GLY A 214 -20.30 -4.38 -1.42
N THR A 215 -21.15 -4.00 -2.37
CA THR A 215 -21.84 -4.94 -3.26
C THR A 215 -21.59 -4.48 -4.70
N LEU A 216 -20.95 -5.32 -5.50
CA LEU A 216 -20.78 -5.08 -6.94
C LEU A 216 -21.90 -5.82 -7.66
N THR A 217 -22.50 -5.16 -8.65
CA THR A 217 -23.49 -5.77 -9.53
C THR A 217 -23.02 -5.68 -10.96
N LEU A 218 -23.04 -6.82 -11.66
CA LEU A 218 -22.80 -6.94 -13.09
C LEU A 218 -24.12 -7.30 -13.79
N ILE A 219 -24.35 -6.70 -14.95
CA ILE A 219 -25.48 -7.05 -15.83
C ILE A 219 -24.94 -7.88 -17.00
N HIS A 220 -25.49 -9.07 -17.20
CA HIS A 220 -25.10 -9.97 -18.27
C HIS A 220 -26.33 -10.54 -18.98
N GLU A 221 -26.48 -10.25 -20.27
CA GLU A 221 -27.71 -10.54 -21.02
C GLU A 221 -28.91 -9.97 -20.23
N ASP A 222 -29.95 -10.78 -20.02
CA ASP A 222 -31.16 -10.41 -19.26
C ASP A 222 -31.03 -10.67 -17.74
N LYS A 223 -29.81 -10.89 -17.22
CA LYS A 223 -29.58 -11.28 -15.82
C LYS A 223 -28.72 -10.28 -15.05
N ARG A 224 -29.10 -10.08 -13.80
CA ARG A 224 -28.34 -9.35 -12.78
C ARG A 224 -27.55 -10.35 -11.93
N GLU A 225 -26.23 -10.21 -11.86
CA GLU A 225 -25.38 -10.92 -10.91
C GLU A 225 -24.88 -9.90 -9.87
N SER A 226 -25.46 -9.92 -8.67
CA SER A 226 -25.04 -9.08 -7.54
C SER A 226 -24.32 -9.94 -6.50
N PHE A 227 -23.13 -9.50 -6.09
CA PHE A 227 -22.33 -10.20 -5.09
C PHE A 227 -21.71 -9.21 -4.10
N ASN A 228 -21.71 -9.62 -2.84
CA ASN A 228 -21.11 -8.89 -1.75
C ASN A 228 -19.58 -9.03 -1.82
N ILE A 229 -18.87 -7.89 -1.87
CA ILE A 229 -17.40 -7.86 -1.97
C ILE A 229 -16.75 -7.36 -0.66
N GLU A 230 -15.54 -7.83 -0.39
CA GLU A 230 -14.69 -7.50 0.75
C GLU A 230 -13.19 -7.58 0.38
N THR A 231 -12.31 -7.06 1.24
CA THR A 231 -10.85 -7.13 1.08
C THR A 231 -10.37 -8.52 0.67
N GLY A 232 -9.55 -8.56 -0.38
CA GLY A 232 -9.04 -9.80 -0.99
C GLY A 232 -9.87 -10.34 -2.16
N ASP A 233 -11.08 -9.81 -2.41
CA ASP A 233 -11.87 -10.24 -3.58
C ASP A 233 -11.25 -9.74 -4.88
N ILE A 234 -11.03 -10.69 -5.78
CA ILE A 234 -10.58 -10.53 -7.16
C ILE A 234 -11.77 -10.81 -8.07
N ILE A 235 -12.16 -9.84 -8.88
CA ILE A 235 -13.34 -9.92 -9.76
C ILE A 235 -12.92 -9.64 -11.20
N HIS A 236 -13.29 -10.54 -12.11
CA HIS A 236 -13.10 -10.33 -13.54
C HIS A 236 -14.36 -9.72 -14.18
N VAL A 237 -14.20 -8.55 -14.79
CA VAL A 237 -15.22 -7.81 -15.52
C VAL A 237 -14.85 -7.79 -17.00
N ARG A 238 -15.71 -8.33 -17.87
CA ARG A 238 -15.50 -8.29 -19.33
C ARG A 238 -15.80 -6.90 -19.90
N ALA A 239 -15.11 -6.53 -20.97
CA ALA A 239 -15.40 -5.34 -21.76
C ALA A 239 -16.90 -5.25 -22.12
N GLY A 240 -17.45 -4.05 -22.02
CA GLY A 240 -18.87 -3.78 -22.30
C GLY A 240 -19.87 -4.23 -21.23
N THR A 241 -19.45 -4.93 -20.16
CA THR A 241 -20.35 -5.37 -19.07
C THR A 241 -20.86 -4.16 -18.28
N PRO A 242 -22.18 -3.85 -18.25
CA PRO A 242 -22.70 -2.79 -17.41
C PRO A 242 -22.59 -3.18 -15.94
N LEU A 243 -22.10 -2.27 -15.12
CA LEU A 243 -21.93 -2.48 -13.68
C LEU A 243 -22.32 -1.25 -12.86
N TYR A 244 -22.68 -1.51 -11.61
CA TYR A 244 -22.78 -0.50 -10.56
C TYR A 244 -22.24 -1.07 -9.25
N LEU A 245 -21.75 -0.18 -8.38
CA LEU A 245 -21.08 -0.55 -7.13
C LEU A 245 -21.67 0.26 -5.98
N ILE A 246 -21.84 -0.36 -4.81
CA ILE A 246 -22.22 0.36 -3.59
C ILE A 246 -21.23 0.07 -2.46
N ASN A 247 -20.70 1.11 -1.82
CA ASN A 247 -20.04 0.97 -0.53
C ASN A 247 -21.15 0.91 0.54
N ARG A 248 -21.31 -0.29 1.11
CA ARG A 248 -22.33 -0.61 2.12
C ARG A 248 -21.90 -0.31 3.56
N ASP A 249 -20.66 0.15 3.77
CA ASP A 249 -20.16 0.44 5.10
C ASP A 249 -20.59 1.83 5.61
N ASP A 250 -20.77 1.93 6.93
CA ASP A 250 -21.16 3.16 7.61
C ASP A 250 -19.99 4.13 7.82
N ASN A 251 -18.75 3.62 7.89
CA ASN A 251 -17.54 4.34 8.31
C ASN A 251 -16.30 4.09 7.43
N GLU A 252 -16.15 2.91 6.83
CA GLU A 252 -14.96 2.56 6.04
C GLU A 252 -15.07 2.94 4.56
N LYS A 253 -13.97 3.42 3.98
CA LYS A 253 -13.85 3.62 2.53
C LYS A 253 -13.60 2.28 1.83
N LEU A 254 -14.19 2.11 0.66
CA LEU A 254 -13.93 0.97 -0.22
C LEU A 254 -12.87 1.37 -1.24
N PHE A 255 -11.77 0.62 -1.27
CA PHE A 255 -10.66 0.79 -2.21
C PHE A 255 -10.59 -0.42 -3.15
N ILE A 256 -10.55 -0.14 -4.46
CA ILE A 256 -10.46 -1.15 -5.51
C ILE A 256 -9.36 -0.75 -6.48
N VAL A 257 -8.32 -1.57 -6.57
CA VAL A 257 -7.32 -1.49 -7.63
C VAL A 257 -7.87 -2.17 -8.88
N LYS A 258 -7.70 -1.56 -10.03
CA LYS A 258 -8.15 -2.07 -11.32
C LYS A 258 -6.96 -2.19 -12.26
N LEU A 259 -6.69 -3.39 -12.76
CA LEU A 259 -5.91 -3.55 -13.99
C LEU A 259 -6.90 -3.66 -15.15
N LEU A 260 -6.78 -2.78 -16.14
CA LEU A 260 -7.61 -2.75 -17.34
C LEU A 260 -6.77 -3.11 -18.56
N GLN A 261 -7.36 -3.88 -19.47
CA GLN A 261 -6.82 -4.24 -20.77
C GLN A 261 -7.80 -3.77 -21.86
N PRO A 262 -7.55 -2.61 -22.49
CA PRO A 262 -8.37 -2.11 -23.59
C PRO A 262 -8.53 -3.10 -24.74
N ILE A 263 -9.70 -3.06 -25.40
CA ILE A 263 -10.00 -3.93 -26.55
C ILE A 263 -10.00 -3.21 -27.91
N ASN A 264 -10.05 -1.87 -27.93
CA ASN A 264 -10.17 -1.08 -29.16
C ASN A 264 -8.83 -0.46 -29.60
N GLN A 265 -8.17 0.26 -28.70
CA GLN A 265 -6.87 0.90 -28.93
C GLN A 265 -5.94 0.53 -27.79
N PRO A 266 -4.66 0.19 -28.04
CA PRO A 266 -3.67 0.05 -26.99
C PRO A 266 -3.67 1.28 -26.06
N ASP A 267 -3.50 1.05 -24.77
CA ASP A 267 -3.48 2.04 -23.68
C ASP A 267 -4.78 2.85 -23.43
N HIS A 268 -5.72 2.92 -24.38
CA HIS A 268 -6.87 3.82 -24.32
C HIS A 268 -8.20 3.07 -24.20
N TYR A 269 -8.94 3.40 -23.14
CA TYR A 269 -10.32 2.95 -22.90
C TYR A 269 -11.18 4.14 -22.51
N GLU A 270 -12.48 4.03 -22.79
CA GLU A 270 -13.52 5.00 -22.44
C GLU A 270 -14.51 4.41 -21.43
N VAL A 271 -15.17 5.29 -20.66
CA VAL A 271 -16.21 4.91 -19.70
C VAL A 271 -17.56 5.49 -20.11
N PHE A 272 -18.47 4.60 -20.47
CA PHE A 272 -19.78 4.91 -21.02
C PHE A 272 -20.84 4.88 -19.91
N TYR A 273 -21.44 6.03 -19.64
CA TYR A 273 -22.46 6.20 -18.62
C TYR A 273 -23.86 6.12 -19.23
N GLY A 274 -24.65 5.12 -18.82
CA GLY A 274 -26.07 5.02 -19.20
C GLY A 274 -27.01 5.65 -18.18
N ALA A 275 -26.54 5.79 -16.93
CA ALA A 275 -27.22 6.50 -15.87
C ALA A 275 -26.35 7.68 -15.41
N GLY A 276 -26.85 8.88 -15.70
CA GLY A 276 -26.17 10.15 -15.52
C GLY A 276 -27.05 11.28 -16.05
N GLY A 277 -26.75 12.52 -15.66
CA GLY A 277 -27.25 13.72 -16.33
C GLY A 277 -26.09 14.39 -17.05
N ALA A 278 -25.97 15.72 -17.00
CA ALA A 278 -24.83 16.42 -17.61
C ALA A 278 -23.42 16.09 -17.03
N LYS A 279 -23.31 15.41 -15.87
CA LYS A 279 -22.03 15.03 -15.23
C LYS A 279 -22.17 13.73 -14.41
N PRO A 280 -21.60 12.58 -14.84
CA PRO A 280 -21.05 12.34 -16.17
C PRO A 280 -22.17 12.35 -17.21
N GLU A 281 -21.90 12.90 -18.39
CA GLU A 281 -22.84 12.91 -19.52
C GLU A 281 -23.35 11.50 -19.80
N SER A 282 -24.67 11.35 -19.90
CA SER A 282 -25.27 10.08 -20.28
C SER A 282 -25.23 9.92 -21.80
N PHE A 283 -24.78 8.78 -22.32
CA PHE A 283 -24.80 8.52 -23.76
C PHE A 283 -26.22 8.56 -24.37
N TYR A 284 -27.27 8.49 -23.54
CA TYR A 284 -28.64 8.72 -23.99
C TYR A 284 -28.90 10.17 -24.41
N GLU A 285 -28.22 11.16 -23.80
CA GLU A 285 -28.37 12.58 -24.16
C GLU A 285 -27.73 12.90 -25.53
N THR A 286 -26.82 12.06 -26.02
CA THR A 286 -26.14 12.20 -27.32
C THR A 286 -26.96 11.67 -28.51
N PHE A 287 -27.95 10.79 -28.29
CA PHE A 287 -28.83 10.31 -29.37
C PHE A 287 -29.87 11.37 -29.77
N SER A 288 -30.19 11.46 -31.06
CA SER A 288 -31.26 12.34 -31.56
C SER A 288 -32.59 12.00 -30.90
N THR A 289 -33.35 13.02 -30.48
CA THR A 289 -34.61 12.89 -29.75
C THR A 289 -35.60 11.94 -30.44
N GLU A 290 -35.69 11.99 -31.77
CA GLU A 290 -36.58 11.16 -32.58
C GLU A 290 -36.30 9.66 -32.44
N ILE A 291 -35.01 9.29 -32.29
CA ILE A 291 -34.59 7.90 -32.02
C ILE A 291 -35.01 7.49 -30.61
N LEU A 292 -34.81 8.35 -29.62
CA LEU A 292 -35.19 8.08 -28.23
C LEU A 292 -36.72 7.96 -28.08
N GLU A 293 -37.50 8.83 -28.73
CA GLU A 293 -38.95 8.76 -28.74
C GLU A 293 -39.46 7.45 -29.33
N ALA A 294 -38.87 7.01 -30.46
CA ALA A 294 -39.21 5.75 -31.10
C ALA A 294 -38.79 4.52 -30.28
N ALA A 295 -37.57 4.53 -29.73
CA ALA A 295 -37.00 3.40 -28.98
C ALA A 295 -37.67 3.22 -27.61
N LEU A 296 -37.86 4.32 -26.86
CA LEU A 296 -38.45 4.32 -25.51
C LEU A 296 -39.97 4.52 -25.52
N LYS A 297 -40.59 4.66 -26.70
CA LYS A 297 -42.04 4.85 -26.93
C LYS A 297 -42.63 5.93 -26.01
N THR A 298 -41.91 7.03 -25.87
CA THR A 298 -42.15 8.09 -24.88
C THR A 298 -41.96 9.45 -25.54
N SER A 299 -42.86 10.40 -25.27
CA SER A 299 -42.81 11.75 -25.86
C SER A 299 -41.59 12.56 -25.40
N ARG A 300 -41.03 13.38 -26.30
CA ARG A 300 -39.96 14.36 -26.08
C ARG A 300 -40.01 15.07 -24.72
N ASP A 301 -41.11 15.75 -24.42
CA ASP A 301 -41.36 16.46 -23.15
C ASP A 301 -41.13 15.61 -21.89
N LYS A 302 -41.32 14.30 -21.97
CA LYS A 302 -41.10 13.37 -20.85
C LYS A 302 -39.65 12.90 -20.78
N LEU A 303 -38.98 12.74 -21.93
CA LEU A 303 -37.56 12.38 -22.02
C LEU A 303 -36.68 13.52 -21.51
N GLU A 304 -36.88 14.74 -22.00
CA GLU A 304 -36.16 15.95 -21.56
C GLU A 304 -36.30 16.10 -20.02
N ARG A 305 -37.54 16.11 -19.51
CA ARG A 305 -37.83 16.17 -18.05
C ARG A 305 -37.36 14.95 -17.23
N PHE A 306 -36.91 13.87 -17.86
CA PHE A 306 -36.37 12.69 -17.17
C PHE A 306 -34.84 12.77 -17.06
N PHE A 307 -34.15 13.15 -18.14
CA PHE A 307 -32.70 13.33 -18.14
C PHE A 307 -32.28 14.59 -17.37
N ASP A 308 -33.03 15.70 -17.47
CA ASP A 308 -32.84 16.94 -16.68
C ASP A 308 -32.78 16.71 -15.15
N LYS A 309 -33.35 15.62 -14.65
CA LYS A 309 -33.44 15.30 -13.21
C LYS A 309 -32.28 14.44 -12.70
N GLN A 310 -31.39 13.97 -13.56
CA GLN A 310 -30.37 13.00 -13.19
C GLN A 310 -29.23 13.61 -12.36
N GLY A 311 -28.51 12.74 -11.64
CA GLY A 311 -27.67 13.10 -10.50
C GLY A 311 -26.41 13.92 -10.80
N LYS A 312 -25.91 14.59 -9.75
CA LYS A 312 -24.73 15.48 -9.78
C LYS A 312 -23.39 14.73 -9.59
N GLY A 313 -23.10 13.75 -10.43
CA GLY A 313 -21.79 13.08 -10.46
C GLY A 313 -21.85 11.56 -10.48
N PRO A 314 -20.70 10.91 -10.80
CA PRO A 314 -20.61 9.45 -10.93
C PRO A 314 -20.58 8.70 -9.59
N PHE A 315 -20.45 9.41 -8.47
CA PHE A 315 -20.60 8.89 -7.11
C PHE A 315 -21.68 9.68 -6.38
N LEU A 316 -22.72 8.97 -5.92
CA LEU A 316 -23.88 9.51 -5.21
C LEU A 316 -23.88 9.05 -3.74
N GLU A 317 -24.70 9.69 -2.91
CA GLU A 317 -25.01 9.21 -1.57
C GLU A 317 -26.13 8.15 -1.63
N ALA A 318 -25.99 7.07 -0.85
CA ALA A 318 -27.01 6.04 -0.73
C ALA A 318 -27.61 6.04 0.69
N SER A 319 -28.94 5.92 0.79
CA SER A 319 -29.62 5.70 2.07
C SER A 319 -29.39 4.27 2.58
N ARG A 320 -29.65 4.02 3.87
CA ARG A 320 -29.52 2.66 4.44
C ARG A 320 -30.50 1.69 3.80
N GLU A 321 -31.73 2.14 3.56
CA GLU A 321 -32.79 1.37 2.91
C GLU A 321 -32.41 1.00 1.46
N GLN A 322 -31.75 1.91 0.74
CA GLN A 322 -31.21 1.64 -0.60
C GLN A 322 -30.07 0.62 -0.56
N ILE A 323 -29.16 0.72 0.41
CA ILE A 323 -28.07 -0.23 0.62
C ILE A 323 -28.61 -1.62 0.95
N GLU A 324 -29.53 -1.72 1.91
CA GLU A 324 -30.16 -2.99 2.30
C GLU A 324 -30.92 -3.63 1.14
N ALA A 325 -31.67 -2.84 0.36
CA ALA A 325 -32.35 -3.33 -0.84
C ALA A 325 -31.38 -3.84 -1.92
N MET A 326 -30.26 -3.16 -2.16
CA MET A 326 -29.28 -3.58 -3.17
C MET A 326 -28.36 -4.72 -2.70
N SER A 327 -28.10 -4.87 -1.40
CA SER A 327 -27.21 -5.90 -0.84
C SER A 327 -27.92 -7.21 -0.47
N SER A 328 -29.26 -7.24 -0.42
CA SER A 328 -30.06 -8.43 -0.05
C SER A 328 -30.46 -9.33 -1.22
N HIS A 329 -30.17 -8.93 -2.47
CA HIS A 329 -30.50 -9.66 -3.69
C HIS A 329 -29.29 -10.40 -4.30
N GLU A 330 -28.77 -11.41 -3.60
CA GLU A 330 -27.87 -12.41 -4.22
C GLU A 330 -28.67 -13.33 -5.17
N GLU A 331 -28.96 -12.83 -6.37
CA GLU A 331 -29.72 -13.54 -7.41
C GLU A 331 -28.88 -14.60 -8.16
N GLY A 332 -28.18 -15.44 -7.40
CA GLY A 332 -27.67 -16.74 -7.84
C GLY A 332 -28.61 -17.91 -7.50
N SER A 333 -29.54 -17.73 -6.55
CA SER A 333 -30.28 -18.85 -5.90
C SER A 333 -31.78 -18.95 -6.25
N LYS A 334 -32.30 -18.16 -7.21
CA LYS A 334 -33.71 -18.20 -7.63
C LYS A 334 -33.87 -18.79 -9.04
N GLY A 335 -33.43 -20.05 -9.18
CA GLY A 335 -33.29 -20.72 -10.48
C GLY A 335 -33.59 -22.22 -10.50
N GLY A 336 -34.50 -22.72 -9.64
CA GLY A 336 -35.12 -24.06 -9.78
C GLY A 336 -34.46 -25.21 -8.99
N GLY A 337 -35.29 -25.99 -8.31
CA GLY A 337 -34.92 -27.30 -7.74
C GLY A 337 -35.00 -27.39 -6.22
N LEU A 338 -36.05 -28.03 -5.71
CA LEU A 338 -36.20 -28.41 -4.29
C LEU A 338 -35.31 -29.63 -3.98
N TRP A 339 -34.01 -29.43 -3.73
CA TRP A 339 -33.06 -30.51 -3.40
C TRP A 339 -32.21 -30.16 -2.15
N PRO A 340 -32.04 -31.08 -1.18
CA PRO A 340 -31.40 -30.78 0.11
C PRO A 340 -29.87 -30.83 0.10
N PHE A 341 -29.24 -31.10 -1.05
CA PHE A 341 -27.78 -31.06 -1.21
C PHE A 341 -27.37 -29.71 -1.80
N GLY A 342 -27.53 -28.67 -0.99
CA GLY A 342 -27.15 -27.31 -1.33
C GLY A 342 -25.63 -27.15 -1.47
N SER A 343 -25.11 -27.38 -2.67
CA SER A 343 -23.81 -26.84 -3.07
C SER A 343 -23.84 -25.31 -2.90
N GLU A 344 -22.91 -24.76 -2.14
CA GLU A 344 -22.60 -23.32 -2.20
C GLU A 344 -22.34 -22.94 -3.66
N SER A 345 -23.26 -22.23 -4.29
CA SER A 345 -23.09 -21.76 -5.66
C SER A 345 -22.17 -20.55 -5.63
N LYS A 346 -20.87 -20.80 -5.45
CA LYS A 346 -19.81 -19.79 -5.55
C LYS A 346 -20.02 -19.03 -6.86
N SER A 347 -20.23 -17.72 -6.77
CA SER A 347 -20.28 -16.86 -7.95
C SER A 347 -19.01 -17.09 -8.79
N LYS A 348 -19.19 -17.36 -10.10
CA LYS A 348 -18.08 -17.67 -11.02
C LYS A 348 -17.32 -16.43 -11.48
N SER A 349 -17.64 -15.25 -10.93
CA SER A 349 -17.03 -13.97 -11.29
C SER A 349 -16.10 -13.40 -10.22
N ALA A 350 -16.15 -13.90 -8.97
CA ALA A 350 -15.34 -13.41 -7.85
C ALA A 350 -14.57 -14.55 -7.14
N PHE A 351 -13.34 -14.25 -6.71
CA PHE A 351 -12.45 -15.14 -5.97
C PHE A 351 -11.76 -14.38 -4.85
N ASN A 352 -11.88 -14.81 -3.59
CA ASN A 352 -11.19 -14.15 -2.47
C ASN A 352 -9.82 -14.79 -2.20
N LEU A 353 -8.77 -13.98 -2.31
CA LEU A 353 -7.38 -14.40 -2.11
C LEU A 353 -7.06 -14.83 -0.67
N PHE A 354 -7.71 -14.22 0.32
CA PHE A 354 -7.46 -14.47 1.76
C PHE A 354 -8.40 -15.51 2.39
N ARG A 355 -9.47 -15.93 1.69
CA ARG A 355 -10.31 -17.08 2.10
C ARG A 355 -9.66 -18.44 1.79
N LYS A 356 -8.51 -18.45 1.10
CA LYS A 356 -7.62 -19.62 1.04
C LYS A 356 -7.22 -20.05 2.46
N ARG A 357 -7.05 -21.36 2.68
CA ARG A 357 -6.60 -21.86 4.00
C ARG A 357 -5.14 -21.52 4.28
N GLU A 358 -4.29 -21.55 3.26
CA GLU A 358 -2.84 -21.40 3.38
C GLU A 358 -2.32 -20.48 2.25
N PRO A 359 -1.38 -19.56 2.53
CA PRO A 359 -0.67 -18.81 1.49
C PRO A 359 0.30 -19.72 0.73
N SER A 360 0.64 -19.38 -0.51
CA SER A 360 1.59 -20.13 -1.35
C SER A 360 3.00 -20.18 -0.75
N HIS A 361 3.42 -19.15 0.01
CA HIS A 361 4.59 -19.19 0.89
C HIS A 361 4.30 -18.48 2.21
N CYS A 362 4.72 -19.03 3.35
CA CYS A 362 4.42 -18.46 4.67
C CYS A 362 5.48 -18.78 5.72
N ASN A 363 6.15 -17.75 6.26
CA ASN A 363 7.07 -17.90 7.39
C ASN A 363 7.02 -16.66 8.32
N ARG A 364 7.94 -16.56 9.28
CA ARG A 364 7.94 -15.44 10.26
C ARG A 364 8.29 -14.06 9.67
N TYR A 365 8.77 -14.01 8.44
CA TYR A 365 9.23 -12.79 7.77
C TYR A 365 8.28 -12.31 6.66
N GLY A 366 7.32 -13.13 6.25
CA GLY A 366 6.31 -12.71 5.29
C GLY A 366 5.36 -13.82 4.86
N GLN A 367 4.36 -13.40 4.10
CA GLN A 367 3.32 -14.24 3.50
C GLN A 367 3.12 -13.84 2.04
N LEU A 368 3.04 -14.82 1.14
CA LEU A 368 2.67 -14.62 -0.26
C LEU A 368 1.41 -15.43 -0.56
N PHE A 369 0.34 -14.76 -0.94
CA PHE A 369 -0.87 -15.38 -1.47
C PHE A 369 -0.84 -15.22 -2.99
N GLU A 370 -0.91 -16.31 -3.74
CA GLU A 370 -1.05 -16.29 -5.21
C GLU A 370 -2.37 -16.94 -5.60
N VAL A 371 -2.95 -16.55 -6.75
CA VAL A 371 -4.02 -17.33 -7.38
C VAL A 371 -3.38 -18.35 -8.31
N GLU A 372 -3.64 -19.64 -8.07
CA GLU A 372 -3.15 -20.71 -8.91
C GLU A 372 -4.00 -20.84 -10.19
N GLU A 373 -3.42 -21.41 -11.25
CA GLU A 373 -4.00 -21.41 -12.60
C GLU A 373 -5.37 -22.09 -12.73
N ASP A 374 -5.66 -23.07 -11.86
CA ASP A 374 -6.87 -23.88 -11.89
C ASP A 374 -7.98 -23.35 -10.96
N GLU A 375 -7.62 -22.60 -9.92
CA GLU A 375 -8.53 -22.05 -8.92
C GLU A 375 -9.46 -20.98 -9.48
N PHE A 376 -8.95 -20.09 -10.34
CA PHE A 376 -9.74 -19.03 -10.96
C PHE A 376 -9.41 -18.88 -12.45
N LYS A 377 -9.97 -19.80 -13.24
CA LYS A 377 -9.82 -19.90 -14.71
C LYS A 377 -9.97 -18.57 -15.46
N ARG A 378 -10.76 -17.62 -14.93
CA ARG A 378 -10.94 -16.28 -15.48
C ARG A 378 -9.63 -15.47 -15.59
N LEU A 379 -8.63 -15.73 -14.76
CA LEU A 379 -7.31 -15.10 -14.89
C LEU A 379 -6.43 -15.82 -15.92
N LYS A 380 -6.53 -17.15 -15.98
CA LYS A 380 -5.84 -17.99 -16.98
C LYS A 380 -6.28 -17.64 -18.41
N ASP A 381 -7.56 -17.37 -18.62
CA ASP A 381 -8.12 -16.90 -19.91
C ASP A 381 -7.46 -15.59 -20.40
N PHE A 382 -6.80 -14.83 -19.50
CA PHE A 382 -6.17 -13.53 -19.76
C PHE A 382 -4.64 -13.54 -19.59
N ASP A 383 -4.04 -14.74 -19.45
CA ASP A 383 -2.61 -14.92 -19.22
C ASP A 383 -2.05 -14.06 -18.06
N LEU A 384 -2.81 -14.05 -16.95
CA LEU A 384 -2.55 -13.21 -15.77
C LEU A 384 -2.58 -14.03 -14.47
N ARG A 385 -1.74 -13.65 -13.51
CA ARG A 385 -1.80 -14.07 -12.10
C ARG A 385 -1.94 -12.84 -11.20
N VAL A 386 -2.80 -12.94 -10.19
CA VAL A 386 -2.85 -11.96 -9.09
C VAL A 386 -2.15 -12.55 -7.87
N SER A 387 -1.34 -11.76 -7.18
CA SER A 387 -0.73 -12.15 -5.90
C SER A 387 -0.64 -10.98 -4.93
N TYR A 388 -0.62 -11.29 -3.62
CA TYR A 388 -0.52 -10.33 -2.53
C TYR A 388 0.59 -10.76 -1.58
N ALA A 389 1.61 -9.91 -1.43
CA ALA A 389 2.72 -10.12 -0.50
C ALA A 389 2.52 -9.23 0.74
N ASN A 390 2.71 -9.79 1.94
CA ASN A 390 2.86 -9.06 3.19
C ASN A 390 4.25 -9.38 3.74
N ILE A 391 5.17 -8.42 3.65
CA ILE A 391 6.54 -8.56 4.14
C ILE A 391 6.61 -7.95 5.54
N THR A 392 7.01 -8.75 6.52
CA THR A 392 7.18 -8.29 7.90
C THR A 392 8.21 -7.17 7.97
N LYS A 393 7.96 -6.15 8.80
CA LYS A 393 8.90 -5.04 8.99
C LYS A 393 10.35 -5.51 9.24
N GLY A 394 11.30 -4.87 8.57
CA GLY A 394 12.72 -5.20 8.59
C GLY A 394 13.09 -6.51 7.87
N CYS A 395 12.16 -7.10 7.11
CA CYS A 395 12.38 -8.32 6.33
C CYS A 395 12.39 -8.02 4.82
N MET A 396 12.74 -9.03 4.02
CA MET A 396 12.72 -8.95 2.56
C MET A 396 12.19 -10.22 1.92
N SER A 397 11.70 -10.11 0.69
CA SER A 397 11.54 -11.26 -0.19
C SER A 397 12.90 -11.83 -0.60
N ALA A 398 12.90 -13.03 -1.13
CA ALA A 398 14.05 -13.56 -1.85
C ALA A 398 14.33 -12.68 -3.08
N PRO A 399 15.60 -12.47 -3.45
CA PRO A 399 15.94 -12.01 -4.78
C PRO A 399 15.56 -13.10 -5.80
N PHE A 400 14.79 -12.74 -6.82
CA PHE A 400 14.40 -13.67 -7.89
C PHE A 400 14.18 -12.94 -9.21
N TYR A 401 13.98 -13.70 -10.29
CA TYR A 401 13.41 -13.19 -11.53
C TYR A 401 12.33 -14.14 -12.07
N ASN A 402 11.38 -13.59 -12.82
CA ASN A 402 10.40 -14.35 -13.60
C ASN A 402 10.94 -14.59 -15.02
N SER A 403 10.79 -15.79 -15.57
CA SER A 403 11.33 -16.14 -16.89
C SER A 403 10.59 -15.47 -18.06
N ARG A 404 9.28 -15.20 -17.89
CA ARG A 404 8.39 -14.68 -18.93
C ARG A 404 7.43 -13.60 -18.43
N ALA A 405 7.00 -13.69 -17.18
CA ALA A 405 6.00 -12.78 -16.64
C ALA A 405 6.58 -11.40 -16.33
N ILE A 406 5.84 -10.36 -16.72
CA ILE A 406 6.09 -8.97 -16.31
C ILE A 406 5.23 -8.70 -15.07
N LYS A 407 5.84 -8.19 -14.00
CA LYS A 407 5.17 -7.88 -12.74
C LYS A 407 4.82 -6.40 -12.69
N ILE A 408 3.54 -6.09 -12.60
CA ILE A 408 2.99 -4.76 -12.31
C ILE A 408 2.54 -4.79 -10.84
N ALA A 409 3.27 -4.12 -9.96
CA ALA A 409 3.03 -4.16 -8.52
C ALA A 409 2.61 -2.78 -8.00
N ILE A 410 1.72 -2.76 -7.02
CA ILE A 410 1.33 -1.56 -6.28
C ILE A 410 1.41 -1.82 -4.77
N VAL A 411 2.01 -0.88 -4.05
CA VAL A 411 2.04 -0.91 -2.59
C VAL A 411 0.67 -0.54 -2.06
N VAL A 412 0.01 -1.48 -1.38
CA VAL A 412 -1.30 -1.27 -0.78
C VAL A 412 -1.16 -0.57 0.57
N LYS A 413 -0.11 -0.90 1.34
CA LYS A 413 0.11 -0.33 2.67
C LYS A 413 1.56 -0.46 3.13
N GLY A 414 2.01 0.54 3.87
CA GLY A 414 3.31 0.57 4.49
C GLY A 414 4.38 1.18 3.59
N GLU A 415 5.63 0.89 3.90
CA GLU A 415 6.77 1.51 3.23
C GLU A 415 8.00 0.58 3.21
N GLY A 416 8.93 0.88 2.33
CA GLY A 416 10.15 0.11 2.15
C GLY A 416 10.93 0.58 0.94
N TYR A 417 11.57 -0.36 0.24
CA TYR A 417 12.22 -0.10 -1.04
C TYR A 417 12.28 -1.38 -1.88
N PHE A 418 12.59 -1.23 -3.16
CA PHE A 418 13.03 -2.35 -3.99
C PHE A 418 14.38 -2.05 -4.65
N GLU A 419 15.13 -3.10 -4.95
CA GLU A 419 16.26 -3.04 -5.87
C GLU A 419 16.01 -4.00 -7.04
N MET A 420 16.43 -3.60 -8.24
CA MET A 420 16.34 -4.39 -9.46
C MET A 420 17.62 -4.26 -10.28
N VAL A 421 18.05 -5.36 -10.90
CA VAL A 421 19.16 -5.41 -11.84
C VAL A 421 18.60 -5.28 -13.25
N SER A 422 18.99 -4.21 -13.96
CA SER A 422 18.56 -3.94 -15.33
C SER A 422 19.74 -3.82 -16.30
N PRO A 423 19.64 -4.30 -17.56
CA PRO A 423 20.58 -3.94 -18.61
C PRO A 423 20.61 -2.42 -18.85
N PRO A 424 21.74 -1.82 -19.29
CA PRO A 424 21.80 -0.40 -19.60
C PRO A 424 20.84 -0.04 -20.74
N VAL A 425 19.95 0.91 -20.46
CA VAL A 425 18.83 1.30 -21.34
C VAL A 425 19.29 2.00 -22.63
N SER A 426 20.55 2.46 -22.71
CA SER A 426 21.18 2.94 -23.94
C SER A 426 22.71 2.98 -23.85
N PRO A 427 23.45 2.72 -24.94
CA PRO A 427 24.92 2.85 -24.98
C PRO A 427 25.41 4.29 -25.29
N LYS A 428 24.58 5.32 -25.11
CA LYS A 428 24.85 6.70 -25.56
C LYS A 428 24.79 7.76 -24.45
N SER A 429 25.78 7.73 -23.55
CA SER A 429 26.17 8.90 -22.72
C SER A 429 27.61 8.77 -22.21
N SER A 430 28.52 8.32 -23.07
CA SER A 430 29.96 8.21 -22.77
C SER A 430 30.79 9.26 -23.53
N GLN A 431 30.46 10.53 -23.27
CA GLN A 431 31.21 11.75 -23.53
C GLN A 431 30.72 12.75 -22.46
N GLU A 432 31.53 13.33 -21.58
CA GLU A 432 32.99 13.28 -21.36
C GLU A 432 33.31 13.20 -19.84
N ASP A 433 34.56 12.86 -19.51
CA ASP A 433 35.32 13.07 -18.26
C ASP A 433 34.65 13.04 -16.86
N SER A 434 35.21 12.33 -15.87
CA SER A 434 36.63 12.46 -15.50
C SER A 434 37.24 11.19 -14.86
N GLY A 435 38.58 11.19 -14.77
CA GLY A 435 39.44 10.03 -14.50
C GLY A 435 39.06 9.11 -13.34
N GLY A 436 38.45 7.96 -13.68
CA GLY A 436 38.28 6.82 -12.79
C GLY A 436 38.26 5.52 -13.61
N ARG A 437 38.83 4.43 -13.08
CA ARG A 437 38.87 3.12 -13.75
C ARG A 437 37.44 2.62 -13.95
N LYS A 438 36.88 2.80 -15.15
CA LYS A 438 35.55 2.30 -15.53
C LYS A 438 35.53 0.77 -15.49
N SER A 439 35.16 0.21 -14.35
CA SER A 439 34.69 -1.18 -14.27
C SER A 439 33.36 -1.24 -14.98
N GLY A 440 33.38 -1.65 -16.25
CA GLY A 440 32.22 -1.63 -17.15
C GLY A 440 31.21 -2.70 -16.78
N SER A 441 30.40 -2.45 -15.75
CA SER A 441 29.28 -3.32 -15.39
C SER A 441 28.29 -3.39 -16.55
N ARG A 442 27.98 -4.62 -16.99
CA ARG A 442 26.93 -4.90 -18.00
C ARG A 442 25.52 -4.64 -17.46
N TYR A 443 25.37 -4.36 -16.17
CA TYR A 443 24.09 -4.13 -15.51
C TYR A 443 24.13 -2.86 -14.65
N GLN A 444 23.01 -2.15 -14.62
CA GLN A 444 22.74 -1.03 -13.73
C GLN A 444 21.85 -1.51 -12.58
N LYS A 445 22.13 -1.01 -11.36
CA LYS A 445 21.19 -1.12 -10.24
C LYS A 445 20.12 -0.05 -10.38
N ILE A 446 18.87 -0.46 -10.44
CA ILE A 446 17.69 0.38 -10.24
C ILE A 446 17.27 0.21 -8.78
N SER A 447 16.91 1.30 -8.12
CA SER A 447 16.52 1.33 -6.71
C SER A 447 15.48 2.42 -6.53
N SER A 448 14.47 2.18 -5.69
CA SER A 448 13.50 3.21 -5.34
C SER A 448 12.91 2.97 -3.96
N ARG A 449 12.61 4.04 -3.24
CA ARG A 449 11.70 3.99 -2.08
C ARG A 449 10.32 3.51 -2.54
N LEU A 450 9.63 2.81 -1.65
CA LEU A 450 8.26 2.33 -1.83
C LEU A 450 7.41 2.90 -0.70
N ARG A 451 6.28 3.52 -1.04
CA ARG A 451 5.26 4.05 -0.11
C ARG A 451 3.89 3.58 -0.58
N SER A 452 2.83 3.72 0.21
CA SER A 452 1.45 3.44 -0.24
C SER A 452 1.15 4.11 -1.60
N ASP A 453 0.37 3.44 -2.44
CA ASP A 453 0.01 3.83 -3.81
C ASP A 453 1.20 3.91 -4.82
N THR A 454 2.46 3.74 -4.41
CA THR A 454 3.60 3.58 -5.34
C THR A 454 3.41 2.33 -6.21
N VAL A 455 3.50 2.51 -7.53
CA VAL A 455 3.46 1.43 -8.52
C VAL A 455 4.88 1.19 -9.03
N PHE A 456 5.30 -0.06 -9.14
CA PHE A 456 6.58 -0.42 -9.77
C PHE A 456 6.42 -1.61 -10.73
N VAL A 457 7.21 -1.61 -11.79
CA VAL A 457 7.17 -2.61 -12.84
C VAL A 457 8.51 -3.34 -12.94
N VAL A 458 8.47 -4.67 -12.85
CA VAL A 458 9.64 -5.54 -13.05
C VAL A 458 9.42 -6.33 -14.35
N PRO A 459 10.20 -6.07 -15.42
CA PRO A 459 10.12 -6.86 -16.64
C PRO A 459 10.66 -8.29 -16.45
N ALA A 460 10.25 -9.20 -17.33
CA ALA A 460 10.79 -10.56 -17.36
C ALA A 460 12.32 -10.58 -17.44
N GLY A 461 12.93 -11.57 -16.80
CA GLY A 461 14.39 -11.76 -16.77
C GLY A 461 15.18 -10.75 -15.92
N HIS A 462 14.52 -9.83 -15.21
CA HIS A 462 15.18 -8.84 -14.34
C HIS A 462 15.20 -9.35 -12.88
N PRO A 463 16.38 -9.63 -12.30
CA PRO A 463 16.52 -9.89 -10.86
C PRO A 463 16.03 -8.71 -10.03
N PHE A 464 15.19 -8.96 -9.03
CA PHE A 464 14.74 -7.93 -8.10
C PHE A 464 14.50 -8.48 -6.69
N VAL A 465 14.44 -7.57 -5.72
CA VAL A 465 14.09 -7.84 -4.31
C VAL A 465 13.27 -6.69 -3.74
N THR A 466 12.28 -6.99 -2.90
CA THR A 466 11.51 -5.99 -2.13
C THR A 466 11.80 -6.13 -0.64
N VAL A 467 12.01 -5.00 0.03
CA VAL A 467 12.44 -4.92 1.44
C VAL A 467 11.48 -4.01 2.20
N ALA A 468 10.91 -4.51 3.30
CA ALA A 468 10.07 -3.71 4.19
C ALA A 468 10.91 -2.79 5.08
N SER A 469 10.38 -1.60 5.40
CA SER A 469 11.00 -0.71 6.39
C SER A 469 11.05 -1.36 7.77
N ARG A 470 11.87 -0.82 8.68
CA ARG A 470 11.93 -1.32 10.06
C ARG A 470 10.70 -0.98 10.90
N ASN A 471 9.93 0.01 10.47
CA ASN A 471 8.82 0.57 11.22
C ASN A 471 7.52 -0.17 10.88
N ASN A 472 7.30 -0.42 9.58
CA ASN A 472 6.05 -0.89 9.03
C ASN A 472 6.24 -2.17 8.19
N ASN A 473 5.26 -3.06 8.23
CA ASN A 473 5.17 -4.12 7.22
C ASN A 473 4.94 -3.49 5.85
N LEU A 474 5.37 -4.17 4.78
CA LEU A 474 5.15 -3.74 3.40
C LEU A 474 4.16 -4.70 2.72
N GLU A 475 2.98 -4.19 2.38
CA GLU A 475 1.90 -4.94 1.76
C GLU A 475 1.77 -4.54 0.28
N ILE A 476 1.92 -5.50 -0.64
CA ILE A 476 2.03 -5.27 -2.09
C ILE A 476 1.05 -6.17 -2.85
N LEU A 477 0.17 -5.55 -3.64
CA LEU A 477 -0.66 -6.23 -4.63
C LEU A 477 0.11 -6.30 -5.96
N CYS A 478 0.12 -7.47 -6.60
CA CYS A 478 0.83 -7.72 -7.83
C CYS A 478 -0.10 -8.30 -8.90
N PHE A 479 0.00 -7.78 -10.12
CA PHE A 479 -0.47 -8.42 -11.33
C PHE A 479 0.74 -8.91 -12.11
N GLU A 480 0.85 -10.20 -12.34
CA GLU A 480 1.87 -10.80 -13.19
C GLU A 480 1.20 -11.16 -14.52
N VAL A 481 1.65 -10.56 -15.63
CA VAL A 481 1.10 -10.77 -16.98
C VAL A 481 2.12 -11.54 -17.83
N ASN A 482 1.64 -12.30 -18.83
CA ASN A 482 2.45 -13.25 -19.60
C ASN A 482 2.94 -14.43 -18.74
N ILE A 483 2.03 -15.04 -17.98
CA ILE A 483 2.33 -16.15 -17.06
C ILE A 483 2.46 -17.50 -17.75
N GLU A 484 2.01 -17.66 -18.99
CA GLU A 484 2.00 -18.94 -19.70
C GLU A 484 3.44 -19.48 -19.82
N ASN A 485 3.69 -20.63 -19.20
CA ASN A 485 5.02 -21.25 -19.08
C ASN A 485 6.05 -20.38 -18.32
N ASN A 486 5.61 -19.42 -17.49
CA ASN A 486 6.50 -18.64 -16.62
C ASN A 486 7.06 -19.51 -15.48
N VAL A 487 8.34 -19.31 -15.18
CA VAL A 487 9.06 -19.97 -14.08
C VAL A 487 9.71 -18.89 -13.23
N ARG A 488 9.56 -18.99 -11.91
CA ARG A 488 10.22 -18.13 -10.94
C ARG A 488 11.56 -18.74 -10.53
N TYR A 489 12.65 -18.03 -10.77
CA TYR A 489 14.01 -18.50 -10.44
C TYR A 489 14.55 -17.76 -9.22
N LEU A 490 14.60 -18.43 -8.08
CA LEU A 490 15.17 -17.91 -6.83
C LEU A 490 16.70 -17.84 -6.90
N LEU A 491 17.28 -16.73 -6.46
CA LEU A 491 18.73 -16.48 -6.44
C LEU A 491 19.37 -16.78 -5.06
N ALA A 492 18.56 -16.84 -4.01
CA ALA A 492 18.95 -17.17 -2.64
C ALA A 492 17.73 -17.73 -1.87
N GLY A 493 17.98 -18.39 -0.73
CA GLY A 493 16.97 -19.13 0.02
C GLY A 493 16.84 -20.58 -0.43
N GLU A 494 15.93 -21.32 0.22
CA GLU A 494 15.60 -22.69 -0.17
C GLU A 494 15.18 -22.76 -1.65
N GLY A 495 15.68 -23.76 -2.39
CA GLY A 495 15.34 -23.95 -3.80
C GLY A 495 16.01 -22.99 -4.79
N ASN A 496 17.02 -22.22 -4.39
CA ASN A 496 17.74 -21.36 -5.33
C ASN A 496 18.46 -22.17 -6.44
N TYR A 497 18.45 -21.66 -7.67
CA TYR A 497 18.87 -22.45 -8.83
C TYR A 497 20.37 -22.74 -8.88
N VAL A 498 21.20 -22.00 -8.12
CA VAL A 498 22.66 -22.22 -8.10
C VAL A 498 23.00 -23.56 -7.45
N GLN A 499 22.22 -24.00 -6.47
CA GLN A 499 22.37 -25.33 -5.86
C GLN A 499 22.16 -26.47 -6.89
N GLN A 500 21.36 -26.23 -7.94
CA GLN A 500 21.02 -27.22 -8.97
C GLN A 500 22.10 -27.38 -10.06
N PHE A 501 23.16 -26.59 -10.03
CA PHE A 501 24.27 -26.73 -10.98
C PHE A 501 25.10 -27.99 -10.71
N GLU A 502 25.63 -28.60 -11.77
CA GLU A 502 26.63 -29.67 -11.66
C GLU A 502 27.87 -29.17 -10.92
N LYS A 503 28.57 -30.06 -10.21
CA LYS A 503 29.80 -29.78 -9.46
C LYS A 503 30.80 -28.99 -10.31
N GLU A 504 31.12 -29.51 -11.49
CA GLU A 504 32.09 -28.95 -12.42
C GLU A 504 31.65 -27.56 -12.90
N ALA A 505 30.35 -27.34 -13.10
CA ALA A 505 29.79 -26.04 -13.46
C ALA A 505 29.92 -25.02 -12.32
N LYS A 506 29.66 -25.41 -11.06
CA LYS A 506 29.91 -24.57 -9.88
C LYS A 506 31.39 -24.20 -9.78
N GLU A 507 32.28 -25.19 -9.90
CA GLU A 507 33.72 -24.99 -9.80
C GLU A 507 34.28 -24.07 -10.89
N LEU A 508 33.84 -24.24 -12.14
CA LEU A 508 34.24 -23.39 -13.26
C LEU A 508 33.67 -21.97 -13.19
N ALA A 509 32.38 -21.81 -12.84
CA ALA A 509 31.69 -20.52 -12.85
C ALA A 509 32.14 -19.61 -11.70
N PHE A 510 32.23 -20.15 -10.48
CA PHE A 510 32.59 -19.38 -9.29
C PHE A 510 34.09 -19.36 -9.00
N LYS A 511 34.88 -20.27 -9.59
CA LYS A 511 36.32 -20.45 -9.32
C LYS A 511 36.63 -20.80 -7.85
N SER A 512 35.66 -21.39 -7.17
CA SER A 512 35.71 -21.93 -5.81
C SER A 512 35.28 -23.39 -5.85
N LYS A 513 35.64 -24.19 -4.84
CA LYS A 513 35.17 -25.57 -4.75
C LYS A 513 33.65 -25.63 -4.61
N GLU A 514 33.03 -26.69 -5.11
CA GLU A 514 31.60 -26.98 -4.91
C GLU A 514 31.19 -26.85 -3.44
N GLU A 515 31.93 -27.43 -2.49
CA GLU A 515 31.53 -27.42 -1.08
C GLU A 515 31.52 -26.01 -0.47
N GLU A 516 32.28 -25.07 -1.04
CA GLU A 516 32.24 -23.66 -0.66
C GLU A 516 31.06 -22.93 -1.31
N VAL A 517 30.78 -23.19 -2.59
CA VAL A 517 29.63 -22.62 -3.31
C VAL A 517 28.33 -23.06 -2.64
N ASP A 518 28.15 -24.35 -2.39
CA ASP A 518 26.93 -24.90 -1.80
C ASP A 518 26.76 -24.47 -0.34
N ARG A 519 27.85 -24.31 0.41
CA ARG A 519 27.79 -23.68 1.74
C ARG A 519 27.33 -22.22 1.64
N ILE A 520 27.85 -21.43 0.69
CA ILE A 520 27.46 -20.01 0.54
C ILE A 520 25.99 -19.88 0.13
N PHE A 521 25.56 -20.60 -0.90
CA PHE A 521 24.18 -20.59 -1.39
C PHE A 521 23.21 -21.44 -0.55
N GLY A 522 23.70 -22.19 0.43
CA GLY A 522 22.92 -22.94 1.43
C GLY A 522 22.90 -22.32 2.83
N ASN A 523 23.58 -21.19 3.08
CA ASN A 523 23.56 -20.48 4.36
C ASN A 523 22.21 -19.83 4.71
N GLN A 524 21.31 -19.70 3.72
CA GLN A 524 19.94 -19.21 3.90
C GLN A 524 18.99 -20.37 3.59
N ASP A 525 18.44 -20.95 4.65
CA ASP A 525 17.55 -22.11 4.64
C ASP A 525 16.06 -21.74 4.69
N GLU A 526 15.74 -20.46 4.84
CA GLU A 526 14.35 -19.99 4.91
C GLU A 526 13.72 -19.87 3.51
N GLU A 527 12.47 -20.32 3.38
CA GLU A 527 11.69 -20.29 2.13
C GLU A 527 11.16 -18.88 1.82
N PHE A 528 11.51 -18.34 0.63
CA PHE A 528 10.96 -17.13 -0.02
C PHE A 528 11.04 -15.77 0.71
N PHE A 529 10.96 -15.71 2.04
CA PHE A 529 11.12 -14.48 2.83
C PHE A 529 12.18 -14.70 3.91
N PHE A 530 12.98 -13.67 4.20
CA PHE A 530 14.04 -13.76 5.20
C PHE A 530 14.42 -12.39 5.79
N PRO A 531 15.28 -12.32 6.83
CA PRO A 531 15.68 -11.05 7.44
C PRO A 531 16.26 -10.09 6.41
N GLY A 532 15.80 -8.84 6.44
CA GLY A 532 16.32 -7.77 5.62
C GLY A 532 17.69 -7.29 6.11
N PRO A 533 18.37 -6.43 5.33
CA PRO A 533 19.71 -5.97 5.66
C PRO A 533 19.75 -5.21 6.99
N ARG A 534 20.65 -5.66 7.86
CA ARG A 534 21.11 -4.85 9.00
C ARG A 534 21.99 -3.72 8.46
N GLN A 535 21.36 -2.58 8.19
CA GLN A 535 22.01 -1.32 7.81
C GLN A 535 23.32 -1.11 8.59
N GLN A 536 24.45 -1.16 7.88
CA GLN A 536 25.70 -0.61 8.35
C GLN A 536 25.53 0.91 8.47
N ARG A 537 26.10 1.54 9.50
CA ARG A 537 26.14 3.01 9.61
C ARG A 537 26.78 3.61 8.35
N GLY A 538 26.18 4.65 7.78
CA GLY A 538 26.81 5.46 6.73
C GLY A 538 26.32 5.25 5.29
N ARG A 539 25.06 4.86 5.09
CA ARG A 539 24.28 5.28 3.91
C ARG A 539 22.88 5.66 4.36
N ASP A 540 22.73 6.96 4.51
CA ASP A 540 21.51 7.59 4.92
C ASP A 540 20.61 7.68 3.68
N TYR A 541 19.45 7.05 3.78
CA TYR A 541 18.28 7.43 3.00
C TYR A 541 17.34 8.08 4.02
N GLU A 542 17.68 9.29 4.43
CA GLU A 542 16.71 10.23 4.99
C GLU A 542 15.92 10.82 3.82
#